data_AF-A0A834I798-F1
#
_entry.id   AF-A0A834I798-F1
#
_cell.length_a   1.000
_cell.length_b   1.000
_cell.length_c   1.000
_cell.angle_alpha   90.00
_cell.angle_beta   90.00
_cell.angle_gamma   90.00
#
_symmetry.space_group_name_H-M   'P 1'
#
loop_
_entity.id
_entity.type
_entity.pdbx_description
1 polymer ?
#
loop_
_entity_poly.entity_id
_entity_poly.type
_entity_poly.pdbx_seq_one_letter_code
_entity_poly.pdbx_strand_id
1 'polypeptide(L)'
;MDKKEFRVLIKYCFLKGKNTLEAKTWINAQFPDTIRGKSTIKDWYAKFRRGEMSTEDGELSGRPKQKDHQQRLLHSIIGPFEGRNRLKMTAFEEKESAASPRQCTVSKIHELGFELFLHPPYSPDLNLRDYSLFVDLKRMFTGNKLSSNQEVIDETEAYFEAKDKSYYKNGSL
;
A
#
# COMPACT_ATOMS: atom_id res chain seq x y z
N MET A 1 11.99 25.90 -16.69
CA MET A 1 10.98 26.41 -15.75
C MET A 1 10.94 25.52 -14.52
N ASP A 2 11.12 26.12 -13.34
CA ASP A 2 11.17 25.38 -12.08
C ASP A 2 9.78 24.88 -11.63
N LYS A 3 9.78 23.84 -10.79
CA LYS A 3 8.52 23.27 -10.26
C LYS A 3 7.70 24.30 -9.49
N LYS A 4 8.36 25.19 -8.75
CA LYS A 4 7.76 26.28 -7.97
C LYS A 4 7.16 27.35 -8.88
N GLU A 5 7.90 27.80 -9.89
CA GLU A 5 7.43 28.80 -10.86
C GLU A 5 6.16 28.32 -11.59
N PHE A 6 6.11 27.04 -11.97
CA PHE A 6 4.92 26.46 -12.59
C PHE A 6 3.68 26.50 -11.68
N ARG A 7 3.86 26.30 -10.36
CA ARG A 7 2.75 26.37 -9.39
C ARG A 7 2.24 27.79 -9.21
N VAL A 8 3.13 28.79 -9.27
CA VAL A 8 2.75 30.20 -9.26
C VAL A 8 1.85 30.52 -10.46
N LEU A 9 2.18 30.01 -11.66
CA LEU A 9 1.33 30.16 -12.83
C LEU A 9 -0.04 29.48 -12.67
N ILE A 10 -0.08 28.26 -12.13
CA ILE A 10 -1.35 27.57 -11.86
C ILE A 10 -2.20 28.39 -10.88
N LYS A 11 -1.60 28.92 -9.81
CA LYS A 11 -2.28 29.78 -8.83
C LYS A 11 -2.83 31.04 -9.49
N TYR A 12 -2.05 31.66 -10.37
CA TYR A 12 -2.50 32.82 -11.14
C TYR A 12 -3.70 32.48 -12.04
N CYS A 13 -3.67 31.36 -12.77
CA CYS A 13 -4.80 30.92 -13.59
C CYS A 13 -6.06 30.65 -12.75
N PHE A 14 -5.89 30.07 -11.56
CA PHE A 14 -6.98 29.82 -10.62
C PHE A 14 -7.61 31.13 -10.14
N LEU A 15 -6.80 32.12 -9.74
CA LEU A 15 -7.26 33.45 -9.32
C LEU A 15 -7.96 34.23 -10.45
N LYS A 16 -7.56 33.98 -11.71
CA LYS A 16 -8.23 34.55 -12.89
C LYS A 16 -9.51 33.81 -13.30
N GLY A 17 -9.94 32.80 -12.54
CA GLY A 17 -11.18 32.07 -12.78
C GLY A 17 -11.14 31.10 -13.97
N LYS A 18 -9.96 30.84 -14.54
CA LYS A 18 -9.83 29.94 -15.70
C LYS A 18 -10.02 28.48 -15.29
N ASN A 19 -10.69 27.70 -16.14
CA ASN A 19 -10.83 26.26 -15.91
C ASN A 19 -9.51 25.51 -16.16
N THR A 20 -9.39 24.27 -15.71
CA THR A 20 -8.17 23.44 -15.83
C THR A 20 -7.69 23.25 -17.29
N LEU A 21 -8.63 23.17 -18.25
CA LEU A 21 -8.31 23.07 -19.67
C LEU A 21 -7.73 24.39 -20.19
N GLU A 22 -8.37 25.52 -19.86
CA GLU A 22 -7.98 26.87 -20.25
C GLU A 22 -6.66 27.29 -19.61
N ALA A 23 -6.43 26.89 -18.36
CA ALA A 23 -5.16 27.08 -17.68
C ALA A 23 -4.05 26.32 -18.40
N LYS A 24 -4.29 25.07 -18.81
CA LYS A 24 -3.30 24.29 -19.56
C LYS A 24 -2.99 24.91 -20.92
N THR A 25 -4.02 25.29 -21.68
CA THR A 25 -3.81 25.90 -23.00
C THR A 25 -3.10 27.24 -22.88
N TRP A 26 -3.46 28.06 -21.88
CA TRP A 26 -2.80 29.34 -21.63
C TRP A 26 -1.34 29.18 -21.21
N ILE A 27 -1.02 28.25 -20.30
CA ILE A 27 0.36 27.98 -19.88
C ILE A 27 1.19 27.45 -21.05
N ASN A 28 0.63 26.54 -21.86
CA ASN A 28 1.32 25.99 -23.02
C ASN A 28 1.52 27.02 -24.15
N ALA A 29 0.57 27.94 -24.34
CA ALA A 29 0.70 29.02 -25.31
C ALA A 29 1.77 30.04 -24.89
N GLN A 30 1.89 30.30 -23.58
CA GLN A 30 2.89 31.23 -23.04
C GLN A 30 4.28 30.59 -22.87
N PHE A 31 4.33 29.27 -22.63
CA PHE A 31 5.54 28.50 -22.34
C PHE A 31 5.46 27.10 -23.01
N PRO A 32 5.79 27.00 -24.31
CA PRO A 32 5.62 25.77 -25.10
C PRO A 32 6.45 24.57 -24.61
N ASP A 33 7.60 24.83 -23.96
CA ASP A 33 8.49 23.78 -23.43
C ASP A 33 8.00 23.15 -22.12
N THR A 34 6.83 23.57 -21.62
CA THR A 34 6.32 23.13 -20.31
C THR A 34 5.50 21.84 -20.43
N ILE A 35 6.19 20.70 -20.43
CA ILE A 35 5.55 19.38 -20.49
C ILE A 35 5.17 18.90 -19.07
N ARG A 36 4.20 19.57 -18.44
CA ARG A 36 3.61 19.11 -17.16
C ARG A 36 2.24 18.47 -17.41
N GLY A 37 2.00 17.32 -16.77
CA GLY A 37 0.80 16.51 -16.97
C GLY A 37 -0.48 17.24 -16.57
N LYS A 38 -1.60 16.91 -17.26
CA LYS A 38 -2.95 17.42 -16.91
C LYS A 38 -3.32 17.15 -15.45
N SER A 39 -2.77 16.08 -14.86
CA SER A 39 -2.95 15.69 -13.45
C SER A 39 -2.44 16.76 -12.49
N THR A 40 -1.25 17.31 -12.70
CA THR A 40 -0.67 18.33 -11.82
C THR A 40 -1.56 19.55 -11.71
N ILE A 41 -2.12 20.03 -12.82
CA ILE A 41 -3.02 21.19 -12.80
C ILE A 41 -4.29 20.87 -11.99
N LYS A 42 -4.87 19.67 -12.15
CA LYS A 42 -6.05 19.23 -11.39
C LYS A 42 -5.79 19.15 -9.89
N ASP A 43 -4.68 18.55 -9.49
CA ASP A 43 -4.32 18.36 -8.08
C ASP A 43 -4.13 19.71 -7.37
N TRP A 44 -3.45 20.65 -8.03
CA TRP A 44 -3.26 22.01 -7.51
C TRP A 44 -4.56 22.81 -7.47
N TYR A 45 -5.42 22.70 -8.49
CA TYR A 45 -6.75 23.29 -8.43
C TYR A 45 -7.58 22.75 -7.28
N ALA A 46 -7.51 21.44 -7.01
CA ALA A 46 -8.18 20.84 -5.86
C ALA A 46 -7.63 21.37 -4.53
N LYS A 47 -6.31 21.58 -4.41
CA LYS A 47 -5.70 22.23 -3.24
C LYS A 47 -6.18 23.66 -3.04
N PHE A 48 -6.19 24.47 -4.11
CA PHE A 48 -6.65 25.86 -4.03
C PHE A 48 -8.13 25.97 -3.67
N ARG A 49 -8.98 25.06 -4.15
CA ARG A 49 -10.39 24.96 -3.71
C ARG A 49 -10.55 24.61 -2.23
N ARG A 50 -9.59 23.88 -1.65
CA ARG A 50 -9.55 23.56 -0.21
C ARG A 50 -8.98 24.69 0.65
N GLY A 51 -8.65 25.85 0.05
CA GLY A 51 -8.09 27.01 0.75
C GLY A 51 -6.57 26.95 0.95
N GLU A 52 -5.90 25.90 0.46
CA GLU A 52 -4.44 25.73 0.58
C GLU A 52 -3.73 26.50 -0.55
N MET A 53 -3.44 27.78 -0.32
CA MET A 53 -2.86 28.70 -1.31
C MET A 53 -1.33 28.71 -1.37
N SER A 54 -0.65 27.84 -0.62
CA SER A 54 0.81 27.74 -0.66
C SER A 54 1.28 27.17 -1.99
N THR A 55 2.35 27.72 -2.57
CA THR A 55 2.99 27.21 -3.79
C THR A 55 4.17 26.29 -3.49
N GLU A 56 4.48 26.10 -2.21
CA GLU A 56 5.54 25.23 -1.74
C GLU A 56 5.09 23.77 -1.75
N ASP A 57 6.03 22.85 -1.83
CA ASP A 57 5.70 21.47 -1.48
C ASP A 57 5.37 21.48 0.01
N GLY A 58 4.17 21.02 0.38
CA GLY A 58 3.92 20.69 1.76
C GLY A 58 5.01 19.75 2.23
N GLU A 59 5.40 19.83 3.51
CA GLU A 59 6.32 18.86 4.09
C GLU A 59 5.86 17.48 3.65
N LEU A 60 6.75 16.75 2.97
CA LEU A 60 6.48 15.36 2.66
C LEU A 60 6.10 14.73 4.00
N SER A 61 4.86 14.25 4.09
CA SER A 61 4.45 13.33 5.15
C SER A 61 5.32 12.09 4.97
N GLY A 62 6.54 12.16 5.47
CA GLY A 62 7.38 11.00 5.70
C GLY A 62 6.67 10.09 6.69
N ARG A 63 7.06 8.82 6.69
CA ARG A 63 6.62 7.82 7.66
C ARG A 63 6.61 8.45 9.07
N PRO A 64 5.51 8.36 9.84
CA PRO A 64 5.44 8.94 11.17
C PRO A 64 6.63 8.49 12.02
N LYS A 65 7.27 9.43 12.73
CA LYS A 65 8.29 9.06 13.73
C LYS A 65 7.59 8.28 14.85
N GLN A 66 8.07 7.07 15.06
CA GLN A 66 7.42 5.95 15.75
C GLN A 66 7.03 6.19 17.23
N LYS A 67 7.59 7.19 17.90
CA LYS A 67 7.51 7.29 19.37
C LYS A 67 6.12 7.65 19.91
N ASP A 68 5.33 8.46 19.21
CA ASP A 68 4.02 8.91 19.75
C ASP A 68 2.86 7.98 19.39
N HIS A 69 2.99 7.22 18.29
CA HIS A 69 1.91 6.35 17.82
C HIS A 69 1.77 5.10 18.71
N GLN A 70 2.87 4.56 19.25
CA GLN A 70 2.82 3.34 20.06
C GLN A 70 2.19 3.59 21.44
N GLN A 71 2.43 4.76 22.04
CA GLN A 71 1.80 5.14 23.31
C GLN A 71 0.29 5.37 23.17
N ARG A 72 -0.14 5.99 22.05
CA ARG A 72 -1.56 6.23 21.76
C ARG A 72 -2.33 4.94 21.42
N LEU A 73 -1.69 4.00 20.73
CA LEU A 73 -2.26 2.67 20.45
C LEU A 73 -2.41 1.83 21.71
N LEU A 74 -1.40 1.80 22.59
CA LEU A 74 -1.47 1.03 23.84
C LEU A 74 -2.63 1.49 24.73
N HIS A 75 -2.84 2.80 24.86
CA HIS A 75 -3.91 3.36 25.68
C HIS A 75 -5.32 3.14 25.08
N SER A 76 -5.46 3.01 23.76
CA SER A 76 -6.76 2.72 23.13
C SER A 76 -7.13 1.23 23.13
N ILE A 77 -6.13 0.34 23.22
CA ILE A 77 -6.32 -1.12 23.15
C ILE A 77 -6.66 -1.70 24.53
N ILE A 78 -6.12 -1.16 25.63
CA ILE A 78 -6.31 -1.73 26.98
C ILE A 78 -7.67 -1.33 27.60
N GLY A 79 -8.20 -0.14 27.31
CA GLY A 79 -9.45 0.35 27.91
C GLY A 79 -10.75 -0.41 27.58
N PRO A 80 -10.95 -1.01 26.39
CA PRO A 80 -12.22 -1.65 26.02
C PRO A 80 -12.36 -3.15 26.35
N PHE A 81 -11.30 -3.84 26.77
CA PHE A 81 -11.26 -5.32 26.75
C PHE A 81 -11.84 -6.02 28.01
N GLU A 82 -12.21 -5.28 29.05
CA GLU A 82 -12.72 -5.85 30.32
C GLU A 82 -14.18 -6.32 30.29
N GLY A 83 -14.88 -6.26 29.15
CA GLY A 83 -16.28 -6.67 29.13
C GLY A 83 -16.80 -7.09 27.77
N ARG A 84 -16.77 -8.41 27.50
CA ARG A 84 -17.91 -9.21 26.97
C ARG A 84 -17.46 -10.62 26.61
N ASN A 85 -17.84 -11.54 27.48
CA ASN A 85 -17.73 -12.98 27.32
C ASN A 85 -18.74 -13.54 26.29
N ARG A 86 -18.33 -14.70 25.74
CA ARG A 86 -19.11 -15.88 25.31
C ARG A 86 -19.69 -16.00 23.88
N LEU A 87 -19.05 -16.92 23.13
CA LEU A 87 -19.56 -18.16 22.46
C LEU A 87 -20.77 -18.01 21.49
N LYS A 88 -20.85 -18.55 20.27
CA LYS A 88 -20.43 -19.85 19.70
C LYS A 88 -20.32 -19.75 18.15
N MET A 89 -19.46 -20.57 17.56
CA MET A 89 -19.27 -20.77 16.11
C MET A 89 -20.30 -21.73 15.50
N THR A 90 -20.85 -21.39 14.33
CA THR A 90 -21.30 -22.34 13.28
C THR A 90 -21.12 -21.69 11.90
N ALA A 91 -20.86 -22.53 10.91
CA ALA A 91 -20.13 -22.25 9.68
C ALA A 91 -20.91 -21.64 8.49
N PHE A 92 -20.10 -21.21 7.52
CA PHE A 92 -20.27 -21.18 6.05
C PHE A 92 -20.77 -19.92 5.31
N GLU A 93 -20.07 -19.73 4.19
CA GLU A 93 -20.44 -19.12 2.91
C GLU A 93 -20.22 -17.62 2.66
N GLU A 94 -19.48 -17.43 1.57
CA GLU A 94 -18.86 -16.22 1.06
C GLU A 94 -19.90 -15.37 0.33
N LYS A 95 -20.24 -14.21 0.89
CA LYS A 95 -20.88 -13.12 0.13
C LYS A 95 -20.03 -11.88 0.26
N GLU A 96 -19.51 -11.42 -0.87
CA GLU A 96 -18.79 -10.16 -0.98
C GLU A 96 -19.65 -8.99 -0.44
N SER A 97 -19.06 -8.22 0.47
CA SER A 97 -19.67 -7.05 1.11
C SER A 97 -18.84 -5.80 0.81
N ALA A 98 -19.54 -4.67 0.65
CA ALA A 98 -19.03 -3.33 0.31
C ALA A 98 -18.16 -2.67 1.40
N ALA A 99 -17.42 -3.45 2.17
CA ALA A 99 -16.43 -2.96 3.12
C ALA A 99 -15.06 -2.84 2.45
N SER A 100 -14.19 -1.98 3.01
CA SER A 100 -12.81 -1.87 2.54
C SER A 100 -12.15 -3.25 2.57
N PRO A 101 -11.37 -3.67 1.54
CA PRO A 101 -10.78 -5.02 1.48
C PRO A 101 -10.07 -5.41 2.78
N ARG A 102 -9.42 -4.44 3.45
CA ARG A 102 -8.77 -4.61 4.76
C ARG A 102 -9.72 -5.00 5.88
N GLN A 103 -10.91 -4.39 5.92
CA GLN A 103 -11.94 -4.69 6.92
C GLN A 103 -12.63 -6.03 6.64
N CYS A 104 -12.83 -6.38 5.36
CA CYS A 104 -13.30 -7.70 4.96
C CYS A 104 -12.31 -8.79 5.34
N THR A 105 -11.01 -8.59 5.08
CA THR A 105 -9.96 -9.57 5.40
C THR A 105 -9.82 -9.79 6.91
N VAL A 106 -9.77 -8.72 7.72
CA VAL A 106 -9.67 -8.86 9.19
C VAL A 106 -10.91 -9.56 9.74
N SER A 107 -12.10 -9.19 9.27
CA SER A 107 -13.34 -9.89 9.64
C SER A 107 -13.28 -11.37 9.28
N LYS A 108 -12.76 -11.72 8.09
CA LYS A 108 -12.62 -13.11 7.65
C LYS A 108 -11.57 -13.89 8.42
N ILE A 109 -10.44 -13.28 8.79
CA ILE A 109 -9.40 -13.89 9.65
C ILE A 109 -9.99 -14.25 11.01
N HIS A 110 -10.77 -13.32 11.60
CA HIS A 110 -11.50 -13.58 12.84
C HIS A 110 -12.58 -14.64 12.67
N GLU A 111 -13.33 -14.62 11.56
CA GLU A 111 -14.35 -15.62 11.23
C GLU A 111 -13.76 -17.03 11.11
N LEU A 112 -12.57 -17.15 10.51
CA LEU A 112 -11.81 -18.39 10.37
C LEU A 112 -11.07 -18.79 11.66
N GLY A 113 -11.15 -17.98 12.73
CA GLY A 113 -10.56 -18.28 14.03
C GLY A 113 -9.05 -18.13 14.08
N PHE A 114 -8.45 -17.47 13.10
CA PHE A 114 -7.01 -17.19 13.14
C PHE A 114 -6.72 -16.03 14.09
N GLU A 115 -5.71 -16.22 14.93
CA GLU A 115 -5.18 -15.14 15.77
C GLU A 115 -4.29 -14.23 14.91
N LEU A 116 -4.63 -12.94 14.86
CA LEU A 116 -3.84 -11.96 14.14
C LEU A 116 -2.65 -11.54 15.00
N PHE A 117 -1.47 -12.05 14.67
CA PHE A 117 -0.24 -11.61 15.32
C PHE A 117 0.14 -10.19 14.89
N LEU A 118 0.48 -9.32 15.85
CA LEU A 118 0.97 -7.97 15.57
C LEU A 118 2.35 -8.05 14.93
N HIS A 119 2.40 -7.91 13.60
CA HIS A 119 3.67 -7.85 12.88
C HIS A 119 4.20 -6.41 12.83
N PRO A 120 5.44 -6.13 13.26
CA PRO A 120 6.02 -4.81 13.16
C PRO A 120 6.10 -4.35 11.69
N PRO A 121 5.88 -3.05 11.39
CA PRO A 121 6.00 -2.56 10.02
C PRO A 121 7.44 -2.69 9.51
N TYR A 122 7.60 -3.35 8.36
CA TYR A 122 8.87 -3.53 7.65
C TYR A 122 9.90 -4.36 8.45
N SER A 123 9.49 -5.51 8.94
CA SER A 123 10.41 -6.49 9.54
C SER A 123 10.51 -7.73 8.67
N PRO A 124 11.14 -7.63 7.48
CA PRO A 124 11.34 -8.78 6.61
C PRO A 124 12.13 -9.87 7.35
N ASP A 125 13.11 -9.51 8.20
CA ASP A 125 13.96 -10.45 8.96
C ASP A 125 13.18 -11.38 9.91
N LEU A 126 11.95 -11.00 10.27
CA LEU A 126 11.07 -11.80 11.13
C LEU A 126 10.16 -12.76 10.35
N ASN A 127 10.11 -12.62 9.02
CA ASN A 127 9.26 -13.45 8.18
C ASN A 127 10.09 -14.59 7.60
N LEU A 128 9.99 -15.77 8.22
CA LEU A 128 10.71 -16.99 7.80
C LEU A 128 10.50 -17.33 6.31
N ARG A 129 9.35 -16.94 5.73
CA ARG A 129 9.06 -17.12 4.29
C ARG A 129 9.99 -16.30 3.39
N ASP A 130 10.27 -15.05 3.75
CA ASP A 130 10.97 -14.11 2.86
C ASP A 130 12.47 -14.41 2.75
N TYR A 131 13.07 -15.00 3.79
CA TYR A 131 14.51 -15.28 3.83
C TYR A 131 14.90 -16.68 3.35
N SER A 132 14.09 -17.71 3.61
CA SER A 132 14.48 -19.10 3.33
C SER A 132 13.82 -19.62 2.05
N LEU A 133 12.49 -19.60 2.00
CA LEU A 133 11.71 -20.21 0.93
C LEU A 133 11.92 -19.50 -0.42
N PHE A 134 11.80 -18.17 -0.44
CA PHE A 134 11.89 -17.42 -1.70
C PHE A 134 13.32 -17.30 -2.24
N VAL A 135 14.34 -17.41 -1.38
CA VAL A 135 15.74 -17.44 -1.82
C VAL A 135 16.03 -18.74 -2.57
N ASP A 136 15.58 -19.87 -2.03
CA ASP A 136 15.71 -21.17 -2.67
C ASP A 136 14.93 -21.26 -3.99
N LEU A 137 13.69 -20.77 -4.01
CA LEU A 137 12.88 -20.71 -5.23
C LEU A 137 13.54 -19.83 -6.30
N LYS A 138 14.04 -18.65 -5.93
CA LYS A 138 14.77 -17.78 -6.86
C LYS A 138 16.01 -18.47 -7.43
N ARG A 139 16.77 -19.19 -6.60
CA ARG A 139 17.94 -19.95 -7.06
C ARG A 139 17.56 -21.01 -8.08
N MET A 140 16.44 -21.71 -7.87
CA MET A 140 15.93 -22.72 -8.80
C MET A 140 15.48 -22.12 -10.13
N PHE A 141 14.81 -20.96 -10.12
CA PHE A 141 14.47 -20.26 -11.37
C PHE A 141 15.64 -19.54 -12.04
N THR A 142 16.76 -19.35 -11.34
CA THR A 142 17.92 -18.64 -11.89
C THR A 142 18.62 -19.54 -12.92
N GLY A 143 18.50 -19.16 -14.19
CA GLY A 143 19.12 -19.88 -15.32
C GLY A 143 18.12 -20.70 -16.15
N ASN A 144 16.92 -20.95 -15.64
CA ASN A 144 15.86 -21.64 -16.36
C ASN A 144 15.04 -20.63 -17.18
N LYS A 145 14.93 -20.86 -18.49
CA LYS A 145 14.07 -20.08 -19.37
C LYS A 145 12.74 -20.81 -19.53
N LEU A 146 11.80 -20.53 -18.62
CA LEU A 146 10.45 -21.06 -18.70
C LEU A 146 9.67 -20.25 -19.72
N SER A 147 9.05 -20.93 -20.68
CA SER A 147 8.40 -20.29 -21.83
C SER A 147 6.88 -20.21 -21.66
N SER A 148 6.31 -20.97 -20.73
CA SER A 148 4.87 -21.04 -20.45
C SER A 148 4.58 -20.93 -18.97
N ASN A 149 3.40 -20.38 -18.64
CA ASN A 149 2.92 -20.33 -17.26
C ASN A 149 2.68 -21.72 -16.67
N GLN A 150 2.29 -22.70 -17.49
CA GLN A 150 2.08 -24.08 -17.01
C GLN A 150 3.40 -24.70 -16.52
N GLU A 151 4.48 -24.47 -17.27
CA GLU A 151 5.83 -24.94 -16.92
C GLU A 151 6.30 -24.36 -15.58
N VAL A 152 5.96 -23.10 -15.30
CA VAL A 152 6.25 -22.46 -14.01
C VAL A 152 5.48 -23.13 -12.87
N ILE A 153 4.21 -23.46 -13.10
CA ILE A 153 3.36 -24.12 -12.09
C ILE A 153 3.91 -25.53 -11.80
N ASP A 154 4.15 -26.33 -12.84
CA ASP A 154 4.60 -27.73 -12.70
C ASP A 154 5.96 -27.80 -11.98
N GLU A 155 6.92 -26.93 -12.32
CA GLU A 155 8.23 -26.86 -11.66
C GLU A 155 8.10 -26.41 -10.19
N THR A 156 7.18 -25.47 -9.92
CA THR A 156 6.93 -25.01 -8.55
C THR A 156 6.31 -26.12 -7.71
N GLU A 157 5.33 -26.85 -8.25
CA GLU A 157 4.69 -27.99 -7.58
C GLU A 157 5.72 -29.09 -7.29
N ALA A 158 6.53 -29.47 -8.28
CA ALA A 158 7.60 -30.45 -8.11
C ALA A 158 8.61 -30.04 -7.01
N TYR A 159 8.96 -28.75 -6.93
CA TYR A 159 9.82 -28.22 -5.86
C TYR A 159 9.21 -28.42 -4.46
N PHE A 160 7.92 -28.12 -4.29
CA PHE A 160 7.25 -28.25 -3.00
C PHE A 160 7.03 -29.72 -2.62
N GLU A 161 6.75 -30.60 -3.57
CA GLU A 161 6.60 -32.06 -3.36
C GLU A 161 7.92 -32.73 -2.96
N ALA A 162 9.05 -32.26 -3.50
CA ALA A 162 10.37 -32.78 -3.18
C ALA A 162 10.84 -32.43 -1.75
N LYS A 163 10.22 -31.46 -1.08
CA LYS A 163 10.61 -30.99 0.26
C LYS A 163 9.88 -31.75 1.36
N ASP A 164 10.64 -32.34 2.27
CA ASP A 164 10.06 -33.02 3.45
C ASP A 164 9.43 -32.02 4.44
N LYS A 165 8.48 -32.50 5.25
CA LYS A 165 7.80 -31.72 6.30
C LYS A 165 8.78 -31.09 7.29
N SER A 166 9.94 -31.71 7.54
CA SER A 166 10.99 -31.16 8.40
C SER A 166 11.55 -29.83 7.90
N TYR A 167 11.58 -29.60 6.58
CA TYR A 167 12.04 -28.36 5.96
C TYR A 167 11.23 -27.15 6.45
N TYR A 168 9.91 -27.28 6.51
CA TYR A 168 9.02 -26.21 6.95
C TYR A 168 9.00 -26.03 8.47
N LYS A 169 9.30 -27.09 9.22
CA LYS A 169 9.29 -27.07 10.69
C LYS A 169 10.54 -26.41 11.26
N ASN A 170 11.70 -26.65 10.63
CA ASN A 170 12.98 -26.18 11.14
C ASN A 170 13.33 -24.76 10.68
N GLY A 171 12.47 -24.13 9.85
CA GLY A 171 12.61 -22.74 9.41
C GLY A 171 14.06 -22.36 9.18
N SER A 172 14.72 -23.06 8.23
CA SER A 172 16.18 -23.15 8.15
C SER A 172 16.88 -21.82 8.50
N LEU A 173 17.47 -21.81 9.69
CA LEU A 173 18.65 -21.02 10.01
C LEU A 173 19.88 -21.72 9.41
#